data_AF-A0A7J9R9B3-F1
#
_entry.id   AF-A0A7J9R9B3-F1
#
_cell.length_a   1.000
_cell.length_b   1.000
_cell.length_c   1.000
_cell.angle_alpha   90.00
_cell.angle_beta   90.00
_cell.angle_gamma   90.00
#
_symmetry.space_group_name_H-M   'P 1'
#
loop_
_entity.id
_entity.type
_entity.pdbx_description
1 polymer ?
#
loop_
_entity_poly.entity_id
_entity_poly.type
_entity_poly.pdbx_seq_one_letter_code
_entity_poly.pdbx_strand_id
1 'polypeptide(L)' 'MGKKREIPLEIDDHFKLYGKEPWEVEYGEKCPVCNIRIDEYGFCSCGSSGD' A
#
# COMPACT_ATOMS: atom_id res chain seq x y z
N MET A 1 20.83 9.95 -10.30
CA MET A 1 20.79 10.66 -9.01
C MET A 1 19.90 9.85 -8.08
N GLY A 2 20.47 9.19 -7.07
CA GLY A 2 19.66 8.50 -6.06
C GLY A 2 18.90 9.55 -5.26
N LYS A 3 17.57 9.46 -5.23
CA LYS A 3 16.76 10.32 -4.36
C LYS A 3 17.22 10.06 -2.92
N LYS A 4 17.68 11.10 -2.23
CA LYS A 4 18.02 11.01 -0.81
C LYS A 4 16.69 10.84 -0.07
N ARG A 5 16.53 9.76 0.71
CA ARG A 5 15.32 9.53 1.51
C ARG A 5 15.13 10.70 2.48
N GLU A 6 13.93 11.27 2.48
CA GLU A 6 13.59 12.40 3.35
C GLU A 6 13.24 11.93 4.77
N ILE A 7 12.67 10.72 4.88
CA ILE A 7 12.27 10.10 6.14
C ILE A 7 13.36 9.09 6.59
N PRO A 8 13.90 9.21 7.82
CA PRO A 8 14.80 8.20 8.38
C PRO A 8 14.15 6.83 8.52
N LEU A 9 14.89 5.77 8.16
CA LEU A 9 14.40 4.37 8.20
C LEU A 9 13.90 3.93 9.58
N GLU A 10 14.47 4.48 10.65
CA GLU A 10 14.11 4.19 12.04
C GLU A 10 12.68 4.63 12.41
N ILE A 11 12.08 5.56 11.67
CA ILE A 11 10.70 6.04 11.87
C ILE A 11 9.79 5.82 10.64
N ASP A 12 10.33 5.28 9.55
CA ASP A 12 9.57 4.98 8.34
C ASP A 12 8.83 3.64 8.47
N ASP A 13 7.72 3.66 9.20
CA ASP A 13 6.94 2.45 9.47
C ASP A 13 6.32 1.86 8.20
N HIS A 14 5.98 2.70 7.22
CA HIS A 14 5.48 2.22 5.93
C HIS A 14 6.56 1.40 5.22
N PHE A 15 7.76 1.93 5.05
CA PHE A 15 8.82 1.18 4.40
C PHE A 15 9.25 -0.07 5.18
N LYS A 16 9.23 -0.04 6.52
CA LYS A 16 9.49 -1.24 7.34
C LYS A 16 8.48 -2.35 7.10
N LEU A 17 7.20 -2.00 6.92
CA LEU A 17 6.12 -2.96 6.70
C LEU A 17 6.09 -3.49 5.27
N TYR A 18 6.27 -2.60 4.28
CA TYR A 18 5.99 -2.89 2.87
C TYR A 18 7.22 -2.96 1.97
N GLY A 19 8.40 -2.53 2.46
CA GLY A 19 9.66 -2.56 1.71
C GLY A 19 9.74 -1.58 0.53
N LYS A 20 8.79 -0.63 0.43
CA LYS A 20 8.67 0.36 -0.63
C LYS A 20 8.10 1.68 -0.09
N GLU A 21 8.19 2.75 -0.85
CA GLU A 21 7.62 4.06 -0.49
C GLU A 21 6.09 4.10 -0.73
N PRO A 22 5.32 4.95 -0.02
CA PRO A 22 3.86 4.99 -0.15
C PRO A 22 3.33 5.26 -1.57
N TRP A 23 4.08 6.00 -2.39
CA TRP A 23 3.72 6.27 -3.80
C TRP A 23 4.13 5.15 -4.76
N GLU A 24 4.88 4.16 -4.29
CA GLU A 24 5.22 2.94 -5.05
C GLU A 24 4.17 1.83 -4.81
N VAL A 25 3.19 2.06 -3.94
CA VAL A 25 2.06 1.15 -3.73
C VAL A 25 1.15 1.18 -4.96
N GLU A 26 0.95 0.01 -5.56
CA GLU A 26 0.01 -0.16 -6.66
C GLU A 26 -1.37 -0.49 -6.11
N TYR A 27 -2.39 0.20 -6.61
CA TYR A 27 -3.77 -0.04 -6.24
C TYR A 27 -4.56 -0.48 -7.46
N GLY A 28 -5.33 -1.55 -7.30
CA GLY A 28 -6.26 -2.05 -8.30
C GLY A 28 -7.58 -1.28 -8.33
N GLU A 29 -8.60 -1.97 -8.83
CA GLU A 29 -9.96 -1.43 -8.97
C GLU A 29 -10.61 -1.17 -7.61
N LYS A 30 -11.72 -0.44 -7.61
CA LYS A 30 -12.52 -0.27 -6.40
C LYS A 30 -13.36 -1.51 -6.15
N CYS A 31 -13.31 -2.00 -4.91
CA CYS A 31 -14.19 -3.06 -4.45
C CYS A 31 -15.66 -2.65 -4.65
N PRO A 32 -16.51 -3.49 -5.28
CA PRO A 32 -17.92 -3.17 -5.49
C PRO A 32 -18.75 -3.11 -4.19
N VAL A 33 -18.23 -3.66 -3.09
CA VAL A 33 -18.91 -3.71 -1.78
C VAL A 33 -18.60 -2.47 -0.95
N CYS A 34 -17.31 -2.17 -0.73
CA CYS A 34 -16.88 -1.08 0.15
C CYS A 34 -16.40 0.18 -0.59
N ASN A 35 -16.32 0.14 -1.93
CA ASN A 35 -15.88 1.25 -2.77
C ASN A 35 -14.46 1.78 -2.45
N ILE A 36 -13.65 0.99 -1.74
CA ILE A 36 -12.22 1.23 -1.49
C ILE A 36 -11.39 0.49 -2.54
N ARG A 37 -10.23 1.05 -2.91
CA ARG A 37 -9.32 0.39 -3.84
C ARG A 37 -8.78 -0.90 -3.24
N ILE A 38 -8.70 -1.93 -4.06
CA ILE A 38 -8.02 -3.19 -3.73
C ILE A 38 -6.51 -2.90 -3.72
N ASP A 39 -5.82 -3.30 -2.67
CA ASP A 39 -4.36 -3.16 -2.56
C ASP A 39 -3.63 -4.19 -3.43
N GLU A 40 -2.31 -4.06 -3.52
CA GLU A 40 -1.44 -4.94 -4.29
C GLU A 40 -1.46 -6.41 -3.86
N TYR A 41 -1.95 -6.70 -2.65
CA TYR A 41 -2.10 -8.05 -2.12
C TYR A 41 -3.50 -8.62 -2.40
N GLY A 42 -4.36 -7.88 -3.10
CA GLY A 42 -5.72 -8.29 -3.42
C GLY A 42 -6.72 -8.02 -2.30
N PHE A 43 -6.37 -7.27 -1.26
CA PHE A 43 -7.25 -6.99 -0.12
C PHE A 43 -7.91 -5.62 -0.21
N CYS A 44 -9.11 -5.52 0.36
CA CYS A 44 -9.82 -4.27 0.57
C CYS A 44 -10.35 -4.20 2.01
N SER A 45 -10.84 -3.02 2.44
CA SER A 45 -11.24 -2.78 3.83
C SER A 45 -12.40 -3.64 4.35
N CYS A 46 -13.20 -4.27 3.48
CA CYS A 46 -14.29 -5.14 3.91
C CYS A 46 -13.93 -6.63 3.96
N GLY A 47 -12.71 -7.02 3.56
CA GLY A 47 -12.26 -8.41 3.60
C GLY A 47 -12.99 -9.35 2.63
N SER A 48 -13.83 -8.83 1.71
CA SER A 48 -14.56 -9.64 0.72
C SER A 48 -13.72 -10.03 -0.49
N SER A 49 -12.52 -9.46 -0.64
CA SER A 49 -11.56 -9.84 -1.68
C SER A 49 -10.66 -10.94 -1.12
N GLY A 50 -11.10 -12.20 -1.24
CA GLY A 50 -10.42 -13.36 -0.63
C GLY A 50 -11.16 -14.70 -0.71
N ASP A 51 -12.11 -14.87 -1.64
CA ASP A 51 -12.77 -16.13 -2.00
C ASP A 51 -12.78 -16.30 -3.53
#